data_AF-A0A7X9HRT8-F1
#
_entry.id   AF-A0A7X9HRT8-F1
#
_cell.length_a   1.000
_cell.length_b   1.000
_cell.length_c   1.000
_cell.angle_alpha   90.00
_cell.angle_beta   90.00
_cell.angle_gamma   90.00
#
_symmetry.space_group_name_H-M   'P 1'
#
loop_
_entity.id
_entity.type
_entity.pdbx_description
1 polymer ?
#
loop_
_entity_poly.entity_id
_entity_poly.type
_entity_poly.pdbx_seq_one_letter_code
_entity_poly.pdbx_strand_id
1 'polypeptide(L)'
;MRKILFVMCLGVILLLAWKLNAQTSETYKEYLSQYKETDNIYLTQIQGKELSKEEEEKLLKNLSPGIRAKMEEIKKLNKNKYYQLLRTSFPFGYLATTFSNQEEYTGLLNSNENLKKEKELEIEAELLALKIKNVEGGSQQKLKNDLAGILNQLFDLREIRKEIEVKQLEKRLQELKESLQARKQNKNEIVQRRIQEMIGDSRYLRWE
;
A
#
# COMPACT_ATOMS: atom_id res chain seq x y z
N MET A 1 40.18 -47.66 13.65
CA MET A 1 40.08 -46.43 12.82
C MET A 1 38.68 -46.19 12.23
N ARG A 2 38.02 -47.14 11.56
CA ARG A 2 36.67 -46.93 10.96
C ARG A 2 35.57 -46.42 11.90
N LYS A 3 35.53 -46.88 13.16
CA LYS A 3 34.53 -46.42 14.15
C LYS A 3 34.69 -44.95 14.55
N ILE A 4 35.92 -44.44 14.60
CA ILE A 4 36.21 -43.04 14.97
C ILE A 4 35.78 -42.10 13.85
N LEU A 5 36.00 -42.49 12.59
CA LEU A 5 35.59 -41.72 11.41
C LEU A 5 34.06 -41.58 11.30
N PHE A 6 33.32 -42.64 11.65
CA PHE A 6 31.86 -42.63 11.62
C PHE A 6 31.26 -41.71 12.69
N VAL A 7 31.80 -41.73 13.91
CA VAL A 7 31.37 -40.84 15.01
C VAL A 7 31.65 -39.36 14.65
N MET A 8 32.80 -39.06 14.03
CA MET A 8 33.09 -37.71 13.58
C MET A 8 32.13 -37.24 12.46
N CYS A 9 31.81 -38.08 11.49
CA CYS A 9 30.84 -37.73 10.44
C CYS A 9 29.44 -37.47 11.03
N LEU A 10 28.98 -38.30 11.98
CA LEU A 10 27.69 -38.11 12.64
C LEU A 10 27.64 -36.80 13.43
N GLY A 11 28.73 -36.46 14.13
CA GLY A 11 28.86 -35.19 14.86
C GLY A 11 28.81 -33.97 13.95
N VAL A 12 29.46 -34.02 12.78
CA VAL A 12 29.41 -32.94 11.78
C VAL A 12 28.01 -32.78 11.20
N ILE A 13 27.31 -33.88 10.88
CA ILE A 13 25.94 -33.84 10.36
C ILE A 13 24.98 -33.23 11.40
N LEU A 14 25.10 -33.63 12.67
CA LEU A 14 24.27 -33.08 13.76
C LEU A 14 24.53 -31.58 13.98
N LEU A 15 25.80 -31.14 13.91
CA LEU A 15 26.16 -29.72 14.01
C LEU A 15 25.60 -28.90 12.83
N LEU A 16 25.66 -29.43 11.61
CA LEU A 16 25.11 -28.78 10.43
C LEU A 16 23.58 -28.69 10.50
N ALA A 17 22.90 -29.76 10.93
CA ALA A 17 21.44 -29.76 11.13
C ALA A 17 21.01 -28.76 12.22
N TRP A 18 21.76 -28.67 13.32
CA TRP A 18 21.51 -27.70 14.39
C TRP A 18 21.68 -26.26 13.90
N LYS A 19 22.74 -25.97 13.13
CA LYS A 19 23.00 -24.65 12.55
C LYS A 19 21.93 -24.22 11.55
N LEU A 20 21.48 -25.15 10.68
CA LEU A 20 20.36 -24.92 9.76
C LEU A 20 19.06 -24.61 10.50
N ASN A 21 18.73 -25.38 11.54
CA ASN A 21 17.51 -25.16 12.33
C ASN A 21 17.54 -23.84 13.13
N ALA A 22 18.71 -23.47 13.67
CA ALA A 22 18.90 -22.20 14.36
C ALA A 22 18.69 -21.01 13.40
N GLN A 23 19.26 -21.07 12.19
CA GLN A 23 19.12 -20.04 11.17
C GLN A 23 17.67 -19.89 10.66
N THR A 24 16.94 -20.99 10.51
CA THR A 24 15.49 -20.94 10.19
C THR A 24 14.67 -20.36 11.34
N SER A 25 15.10 -20.54 12.59
CA SER A 25 14.39 -19.99 13.75
C SER A 25 14.60 -18.48 13.92
N GLU A 26 15.80 -17.96 13.59
CA GLU A 26 16.09 -16.53 13.65
C GLU A 26 15.38 -15.77 12.54
N THR A 27 15.43 -16.26 11.31
CA THR A 27 14.69 -15.69 10.16
C THR A 27 13.18 -15.67 10.40
N TYR A 28 12.63 -16.72 11.02
CA TYR A 28 11.21 -16.75 11.39
C TYR A 28 10.88 -15.76 12.52
N LYS A 29 11.75 -15.57 13.51
CA LYS A 29 11.58 -14.57 14.57
C LYS A 29 11.64 -13.15 14.03
N GLU A 30 12.55 -12.88 13.11
CA GLU A 30 12.68 -11.59 12.43
C GLU A 30 11.43 -11.29 11.59
N TYR A 31 10.94 -12.27 10.83
CA TYR A 31 9.69 -12.16 10.08
C TYR A 31 8.49 -11.89 11.00
N LEU A 32 8.35 -12.62 12.11
CA LEU A 32 7.29 -12.39 13.09
C LEU A 32 7.41 -11.04 13.81
N SER A 33 8.64 -10.57 14.05
CA SER A 33 8.89 -9.24 14.62
C SER A 33 8.39 -8.16 13.69
N GLN A 34 8.72 -8.26 12.40
CA GLN A 34 8.25 -7.34 11.36
C GLN A 34 6.71 -7.35 11.27
N TYR A 35 6.07 -8.53 11.34
CA TYR A 35 4.61 -8.63 11.35
C TYR A 35 3.95 -8.01 12.59
N LYS A 36 4.53 -8.23 13.77
CA LYS A 36 4.01 -7.61 15.01
C LYS A 36 4.13 -6.09 14.98
N GLU A 37 5.19 -5.58 14.36
CA GLU A 37 5.39 -4.15 14.18
C GLU A 37 4.38 -3.55 13.18
N THR A 38 4.14 -4.22 12.04
CA THR A 38 3.13 -3.78 11.06
C THR A 38 1.70 -3.87 11.61
N ASP A 39 1.36 -4.94 12.33
CA ASP A 39 0.05 -5.07 12.99
C ASP A 39 -0.18 -3.95 14.01
N ASN A 40 0.86 -3.58 14.77
CA ASN A 40 0.77 -2.48 15.73
C ASN A 40 0.58 -1.13 15.00
N ILE A 41 1.24 -0.91 13.86
CA ILE A 41 1.04 0.29 13.03
C ILE A 41 -0.40 0.34 12.51
N TYR A 42 -0.94 -0.76 11.99
CA TYR A 42 -2.33 -0.82 11.51
C TYR A 42 -3.34 -0.60 12.64
N LEU A 43 -3.17 -1.27 13.77
CA LEU A 43 -4.05 -1.14 14.92
C LEU A 43 -4.02 0.28 15.50
N THR A 44 -2.84 0.91 15.57
CA THR A 44 -2.72 2.29 16.05
C THR A 44 -3.36 3.30 15.10
N GLN A 45 -3.32 3.06 13.79
CA GLN A 45 -4.02 3.85 12.78
C GLN A 45 -5.55 3.71 12.89
N ILE A 46 -6.04 2.48 13.05
CA ILE A 46 -7.49 2.19 13.11
C ILE A 46 -8.11 2.65 14.44
N GLN A 47 -7.40 2.47 15.56
CA GLN A 47 -7.93 2.75 16.90
C GLN A 47 -7.79 4.22 17.33
N GLY A 48 -7.09 5.06 16.55
CA GLY A 48 -6.97 6.49 16.86
C GLY A 48 -6.14 6.78 18.10
N LYS A 49 -5.08 6.00 18.34
CA LYS A 49 -4.18 6.20 19.49
C LYS A 49 -3.62 7.63 19.49
N GLU A 50 -3.39 8.21 20.66
CA GLU A 50 -2.78 9.53 20.78
C GLU A 50 -1.42 9.61 20.09
N LEU A 51 -1.18 10.71 19.37
CA LEU A 51 0.10 11.03 18.73
C LEU A 51 1.00 11.79 19.70
N SER A 52 2.32 11.67 19.50
CA SER A 52 3.24 12.64 20.11
C SER A 52 3.01 14.04 19.53
N LYS A 53 3.31 15.08 20.31
CA LYS A 53 3.16 16.48 19.86
C LYS A 53 3.96 16.76 18.59
N GLU A 54 5.16 16.21 18.48
CA GLU A 54 6.03 16.39 17.32
C GLU A 54 5.43 15.76 16.05
N GLU A 55 4.90 14.54 16.14
CA GLU A 55 4.21 13.88 15.03
C GLU A 55 2.95 14.65 14.62
N GLU A 56 2.16 15.10 15.59
CA GLU A 56 0.95 15.89 15.36
C GLU A 56 1.29 17.17 14.59
N GLU A 57 2.27 17.94 15.05
CA GLU A 57 2.74 19.15 14.37
C GLU A 57 3.26 18.88 12.96
N LYS A 58 4.01 17.79 12.77
CA LYS A 58 4.52 17.39 11.45
C LYS A 58 3.39 17.09 10.47
N LEU A 59 2.34 16.40 10.90
CA LEU A 59 1.21 16.07 10.06
C LEU A 59 0.35 17.31 9.75
N LEU A 60 0.12 18.17 10.75
CA LEU A 60 -0.66 19.40 10.58
C LEU A 60 -0.02 20.39 9.60
N LYS A 61 1.32 20.45 9.50
CA LYS A 61 2.04 21.36 8.57
C LYS A 61 1.68 21.12 7.10
N ASN A 62 1.25 19.91 6.74
CA ASN A 62 0.90 19.56 5.36
C ASN A 62 -0.56 19.84 5.01
N LEU A 63 -1.38 20.27 5.99
CA LEU A 63 -2.81 20.52 5.80
C LEU A 63 -3.08 22.00 5.51
N SER A 64 -4.06 22.23 4.64
CA SER A 64 -4.54 23.58 4.34
C SER A 64 -5.13 24.24 5.60
N PRO A 65 -5.09 25.58 5.72
CA PRO A 65 -5.60 26.28 6.91
C PRO A 65 -7.05 25.93 7.25
N GLY A 66 -7.93 25.82 6.24
CA GLY A 66 -9.34 25.45 6.44
C GLY A 66 -9.50 24.04 7.01
N ILE A 67 -8.64 23.10 6.59
CA ILE A 67 -8.68 21.72 7.09
C ILE A 67 -8.11 21.63 8.50
N ARG A 68 -7.05 22.40 8.82
CA ARG A 68 -6.56 22.49 10.20
C ARG A 68 -7.65 22.98 11.16
N ALA A 69 -8.42 23.99 10.78
CA ALA A 69 -9.54 24.47 11.59
C ALA A 69 -10.60 23.37 11.81
N LYS A 70 -10.99 22.66 10.75
CA LYS A 70 -11.92 21.51 10.84
C LYS A 70 -11.36 20.41 11.75
N MET A 71 -10.07 20.11 11.64
CA MET A 71 -9.40 19.10 12.47
C MET A 71 -9.40 19.48 13.97
N GLU A 72 -9.21 20.74 14.31
CA GLU A 72 -9.36 21.22 15.69
C GLU A 72 -10.80 21.08 16.22
N GLU A 73 -11.82 21.28 15.37
CA GLU A 73 -13.20 20.99 15.75
C GLU A 73 -13.42 19.50 15.99
N ILE A 74 -12.88 18.63 15.12
CA ILE A 74 -12.95 17.17 15.31
C ILE A 74 -12.25 16.77 16.60
N LYS A 75 -11.09 17.35 16.93
CA LYS A 75 -10.35 17.06 18.16
C LYS A 75 -11.18 17.33 19.42
N LYS A 76 -12.00 18.40 19.41
CA LYS A 76 -12.93 18.74 20.49
C LYS A 76 -14.11 17.76 20.58
N LEU A 77 -14.63 17.30 19.45
CA LEU A 77 -15.79 16.40 19.41
C LEU A 77 -15.41 14.93 19.64
N ASN A 78 -14.25 14.49 19.14
CA ASN A 78 -13.75 13.12 19.22
C ASN A 78 -12.23 13.06 18.97
N LYS A 79 -11.46 12.99 20.06
CA LYS A 79 -9.98 12.96 20.03
C LYS A 79 -9.41 11.75 19.27
N ASN A 80 -10.00 10.57 19.42
CA ASN A 80 -9.52 9.36 18.74
C ASN A 80 -9.72 9.48 17.23
N LYS A 81 -10.89 9.98 16.81
CA LYS A 81 -11.19 10.20 15.40
C LYS A 81 -10.28 11.26 14.78
N TYR A 82 -9.95 12.31 15.53
CA TYR A 82 -8.95 13.30 15.12
C TYR A 82 -7.60 12.64 14.79
N TYR A 83 -7.05 11.81 15.67
CA TYR A 83 -5.76 11.15 15.41
C TYR A 83 -5.84 10.12 14.27
N GLN A 84 -6.96 9.42 14.13
CA GLN A 84 -7.21 8.52 12.99
C GLN A 84 -7.18 9.30 11.67
N LEU A 85 -7.90 10.42 11.59
CA LEU A 85 -7.97 11.26 10.39
C LEU A 85 -6.64 11.93 10.09
N LEU A 86 -5.91 12.41 11.12
CA LEU A 86 -4.62 13.06 10.91
C LEU A 86 -3.60 12.09 10.30
N ARG A 87 -3.53 10.84 10.78
CA ARG A 87 -2.66 9.81 10.20
C ARG A 87 -3.04 9.43 8.77
N THR A 88 -4.34 9.28 8.50
CA THR A 88 -4.85 8.86 7.18
C THR A 88 -4.92 9.98 6.15
N SER A 89 -4.87 11.24 6.59
CA SER A 89 -4.81 12.42 5.72
C SER A 89 -3.45 12.58 5.02
N PHE A 90 -2.39 11.96 5.56
CA PHE A 90 -1.07 12.03 4.97
C PHE A 90 -0.90 10.92 3.91
N PRO A 91 -0.67 11.28 2.63
CA PRO A 91 -0.63 10.32 1.52
C PRO A 91 0.53 9.32 1.55
N PHE A 92 1.45 9.45 2.52
CA PHE A 92 2.71 8.71 2.58
C PHE A 92 2.71 7.50 3.52
N GLY A 93 1.61 7.22 4.22
CA GLY A 93 1.63 6.34 5.40
C GLY A 93 1.77 4.84 5.16
N TYR A 94 1.51 4.28 3.97
CA TYR A 94 1.59 2.81 3.83
C TYR A 94 1.76 2.21 2.42
N LEU A 95 1.33 2.88 1.36
CA LEU A 95 1.23 2.24 0.02
C LEU A 95 2.20 2.81 -1.03
N ALA A 96 2.74 4.00 -0.82
CA ALA A 96 3.65 4.64 -1.77
C ALA A 96 5.04 3.98 -1.83
N THR A 97 5.43 3.20 -0.82
CA THR A 97 6.75 2.55 -0.76
C THR A 97 6.74 1.09 -1.21
N THR A 98 5.60 0.41 -1.15
CA THR A 98 5.50 -1.02 -1.51
C THR A 98 5.24 -1.26 -2.99
N PHE A 99 4.83 -0.26 -3.76
CA PHE A 99 4.48 -0.42 -5.19
C PHE A 99 5.18 0.56 -6.15
N SER A 100 6.08 1.41 -5.67
CA SER A 100 6.76 2.45 -6.47
C SER A 100 7.83 1.96 -7.44
N ASN A 101 8.06 0.64 -7.54
CA ASN A 101 8.99 0.08 -8.54
C ASN A 101 8.38 -0.12 -9.94
N GLN A 102 7.14 0.33 -10.19
CA GLN A 102 6.60 0.44 -11.56
C GLN A 102 6.61 1.91 -12.00
N GLU A 103 7.63 2.31 -12.74
CA GLU A 103 7.79 3.64 -13.39
C GLU A 103 6.60 4.03 -14.29
N GLU A 104 5.69 3.11 -14.62
CA GLU A 104 4.52 3.32 -15.47
C GLU A 104 3.29 3.93 -14.75
N TYR A 105 3.49 4.57 -13.59
CA TYR A 105 2.41 5.19 -12.79
C TYR A 105 2.46 6.73 -12.78
N THR A 106 3.21 7.35 -13.68
CA THR A 106 3.34 8.81 -13.82
C THR A 106 2.06 9.54 -14.25
N GLY A 107 1.05 8.80 -14.75
CA GLY A 107 -0.31 9.32 -14.95
C GLY A 107 -1.02 9.77 -13.66
N LEU A 108 -0.50 9.43 -12.48
CA LEU A 108 -1.01 9.87 -11.17
C LEU A 108 -0.55 11.29 -10.77
N LEU A 109 0.25 12.00 -11.56
CA LEU A 109 0.69 13.35 -11.15
C LEU A 109 -0.48 14.36 -11.15
N ASN A 110 -1.46 14.21 -12.04
CA ASN A 110 -2.76 14.92 -11.94
C ASN A 110 -3.70 14.33 -10.86
N SER A 111 -3.39 13.15 -10.32
CA SER A 111 -4.14 12.51 -9.24
C SER A 111 -3.88 13.16 -7.88
N ASN A 112 -2.82 13.96 -7.72
CA ASN A 112 -2.47 14.49 -6.40
C ASN A 112 -3.49 15.52 -5.90
N GLU A 113 -4.01 16.38 -6.78
CA GLU A 113 -5.04 17.36 -6.42
C GLU A 113 -6.39 16.71 -6.10
N ASN A 114 -6.82 15.75 -6.91
CA ASN A 114 -8.06 15.01 -6.65
C ASN A 114 -7.97 14.15 -5.40
N LEU A 115 -6.82 13.51 -5.13
CA LEU A 115 -6.58 12.76 -3.90
C LEU A 115 -6.57 13.68 -2.69
N LYS A 116 -5.91 14.83 -2.78
CA LYS A 116 -5.94 15.84 -1.73
C LYS A 116 -7.38 16.29 -1.47
N LYS A 117 -8.12 16.65 -2.52
CA LYS A 117 -9.53 17.06 -2.42
C LYS A 117 -10.41 15.97 -1.81
N GLU A 118 -10.23 14.71 -2.21
CA GLU A 118 -10.94 13.57 -1.61
C GLU A 118 -10.67 13.48 -0.10
N LYS A 119 -9.41 13.63 0.33
CA LYS A 119 -9.05 13.63 1.75
C LYS A 119 -9.65 14.81 2.52
N GLU A 120 -9.66 15.99 1.90
CA GLU A 120 -10.26 17.19 2.49
C GLU A 120 -11.78 17.02 2.68
N LEU A 121 -12.47 16.43 1.70
CA LEU A 121 -13.89 16.10 1.76
C LEU A 121 -14.20 14.99 2.78
N GLU A 122 -13.32 13.98 2.92
CA GLU A 122 -13.47 12.94 3.96
C GLU A 122 -13.44 13.55 5.37
N ILE A 123 -12.51 14.47 5.64
CA ILE A 123 -12.42 15.18 6.93
C ILE A 123 -13.70 15.99 7.19
N GLU A 124 -14.21 16.68 6.17
CA GLU A 124 -15.44 17.46 6.28
C GLU A 124 -16.68 16.59 6.52
N ALA A 125 -16.81 15.48 5.80
CA ALA A 125 -17.89 14.52 6.00
C ALA A 125 -17.90 13.98 7.44
N GLU A 126 -16.72 13.66 7.98
CA GLU A 126 -16.58 13.17 9.36
C GLU A 126 -16.90 14.24 10.40
N LEU A 127 -16.49 15.49 10.17
CA LEU A 127 -16.88 16.61 11.03
C LEU A 127 -18.40 16.79 11.03
N LEU A 128 -19.05 16.77 9.86
CA LEU A 128 -20.51 16.87 9.76
C LEU A 128 -21.20 15.71 10.47
N ALA A 129 -20.71 14.47 10.30
CA ALA A 129 -21.23 13.31 11.00
C ALA A 129 -21.12 13.43 12.53
N LEU A 130 -19.99 13.96 13.04
CA LEU A 130 -19.82 14.24 14.46
C LEU A 130 -20.76 15.36 14.94
N LYS A 131 -20.91 16.44 14.16
CA LYS A 131 -21.87 17.52 14.50
C LYS A 131 -23.31 16.99 14.56
N ILE A 132 -23.74 16.17 13.61
CA ILE A 132 -25.07 15.54 13.58
C ILE A 132 -25.33 14.70 14.83
N LYS A 133 -24.31 14.02 15.36
CA LYS A 133 -24.42 13.21 16.59
C LYS A 133 -24.53 14.03 17.87
N ASN A 134 -24.07 15.29 17.86
CA ASN A 134 -23.98 16.14 19.03
C ASN A 134 -25.00 17.30 19.04
N VAL A 135 -25.86 17.41 18.02
CA VAL A 135 -26.88 18.48 17.90
C VAL A 135 -28.27 17.86 17.92
N GLU A 136 -29.18 18.44 18.70
CA GLU A 136 -30.59 18.07 18.75
C GLU A 136 -31.46 19.02 17.90
N GLY A 137 -32.56 18.49 17.35
CA GLY A 137 -33.62 19.31 16.73
C GLY A 137 -33.38 19.75 15.28
N GLY A 138 -34.05 20.85 14.88
CA GLY A 138 -34.19 21.29 13.48
C GLY A 138 -32.88 21.59 12.73
N SER A 139 -31.80 21.89 13.44
CA SER A 139 -30.46 22.10 12.86
C SER A 139 -29.86 20.82 12.26
N GLN A 140 -30.34 19.64 12.66
CA GLN A 140 -29.84 18.36 12.19
C GLN A 140 -30.13 18.11 10.70
N GLN A 141 -31.27 18.59 10.19
CA GLN A 141 -31.65 18.36 8.80
C GLN A 141 -30.72 19.09 7.82
N LYS A 142 -30.31 20.31 8.15
CA LYS A 142 -29.36 21.07 7.35
C LYS A 142 -28.01 20.35 7.26
N LEU A 143 -27.48 19.89 8.39
CA LEU A 143 -26.22 19.14 8.43
C LEU A 143 -26.28 17.83 7.64
N LYS A 144 -27.43 17.14 7.64
CA LYS A 144 -27.63 15.93 6.81
C LYS A 144 -27.62 16.26 5.31
N ASN A 145 -28.24 17.36 4.91
CA ASN A 145 -28.22 17.81 3.51
C ASN A 145 -26.79 18.19 3.08
N ASP A 146 -26.07 18.92 3.94
CA ASP A 146 -24.67 19.29 3.69
C ASP A 146 -23.79 18.03 3.56
N LEU A 147 -23.97 17.04 4.46
CA LEU A 147 -23.27 15.76 4.41
C LEU A 147 -23.56 14.99 3.12
N ALA A 148 -24.83 14.96 2.68
CA ALA A 148 -25.21 14.31 1.43
C ALA A 148 -24.50 14.96 0.22
N GLY A 149 -24.40 16.29 0.20
CA GLY A 149 -23.67 17.01 -0.83
C GLY A 149 -22.18 16.63 -0.89
N ILE A 150 -21.52 16.55 0.27
CA ILE A 150 -20.11 16.15 0.37
C ILE A 150 -19.91 14.68 -0.06
N LEU A 151 -20.83 13.79 0.33
CA LEU A 151 -20.76 12.37 -0.05
C LEU A 151 -20.93 12.17 -1.56
N ASN A 152 -21.78 12.95 -2.23
CA ASN A 152 -21.90 12.91 -3.68
C ASN A 152 -20.59 13.35 -4.36
N GLN A 153 -19.98 14.45 -3.89
CA GLN A 153 -18.68 14.89 -4.43
C GLN A 153 -17.57 13.84 -4.24
N LEU A 154 -17.57 13.15 -3.09
CA LEU A 154 -16.65 12.03 -2.85
C LEU A 154 -16.91 10.87 -3.80
N PHE A 155 -18.18 10.55 -4.06
CA PHE A 155 -18.55 9.50 -5.00
C PHE A 155 -18.02 9.82 -6.41
N ASP A 156 -18.30 11.02 -6.92
CA ASP A 156 -17.87 11.46 -8.25
C ASP A 156 -16.34 11.37 -8.41
N LEU A 157 -15.58 11.85 -7.42
CA LEU A 157 -14.11 11.77 -7.45
C LEU A 157 -13.60 10.33 -7.48
N ARG A 158 -14.25 9.42 -6.73
CA ARG A 158 -13.89 8.01 -6.68
C ARG A 158 -14.25 7.29 -7.96
N GLU A 159 -15.39 7.63 -8.56
CA GLU A 159 -15.83 7.11 -9.86
C GLU A 159 -14.83 7.50 -10.95
N ILE A 160 -14.46 8.78 -11.05
CA ILE A 160 -13.43 9.25 -12.00
C ILE A 160 -12.12 8.48 -11.82
N ARG A 161 -11.66 8.28 -10.57
CA ARG A 161 -10.45 7.48 -10.30
C ARG A 161 -10.59 6.05 -10.80
N LYS A 162 -11.75 5.43 -10.58
CA LYS A 162 -12.01 4.06 -11.04
C LYS A 162 -12.09 3.95 -12.56
N GLU A 163 -12.65 4.94 -13.25
CA GLU A 163 -12.63 4.99 -14.71
C GLU A 163 -11.19 5.07 -15.26
N ILE A 164 -10.32 5.87 -14.63
CA ILE A 164 -8.90 5.96 -15.01
C ILE A 164 -8.21 4.60 -14.80
N GLU A 165 -8.44 3.96 -13.65
CA GLU A 165 -7.89 2.63 -13.34
C GLU A 165 -8.35 1.58 -14.37
N VAL A 166 -9.63 1.58 -14.75
CA VAL A 166 -10.17 0.69 -15.78
C VAL A 166 -9.45 0.90 -17.11
N LYS A 167 -9.31 2.15 -17.58
CA LYS A 167 -8.60 2.46 -18.84
C LYS A 167 -7.14 1.99 -18.82
N GLN A 168 -6.46 2.13 -17.69
CA GLN A 168 -5.08 1.65 -17.53
C GLN A 168 -5.00 0.11 -17.56
N LEU A 169 -5.94 -0.57 -16.90
CA LEU A 169 -6.02 -2.03 -16.93
C LEU A 169 -6.35 -2.56 -18.33
N GLU A 170 -7.23 -1.89 -19.07
CA GLU A 170 -7.53 -2.22 -20.46
C GLU A 170 -6.30 -2.08 -21.36
N LYS A 171 -5.53 -0.99 -21.23
CA LYS A 171 -4.27 -0.81 -21.95
C LYS A 171 -3.28 -1.95 -21.66
N ARG A 172 -3.05 -2.27 -20.38
CA ARG A 172 -2.15 -3.36 -19.97
C ARG A 172 -2.62 -4.72 -20.48
N LEU A 173 -3.93 -4.97 -20.46
CA LEU A 173 -4.51 -6.19 -20.99
C LEU A 173 -4.25 -6.31 -22.51
N GLN A 174 -4.36 -5.21 -23.24
CA GLN A 174 -4.08 -5.18 -24.67
C GLN A 174 -2.60 -5.48 -24.97
N GLU A 175 -1.68 -4.83 -24.26
CA GLU A 175 -0.23 -5.07 -24.39
C GLU A 175 0.14 -6.53 -24.09
N LEU A 176 -0.46 -7.13 -23.06
CA LEU A 176 -0.27 -8.53 -22.72
C LEU A 176 -0.80 -9.47 -23.82
N LYS A 177 -1.93 -9.15 -24.42
CA LYS A 177 -2.50 -9.92 -25.55
C LYS A 177 -1.57 -9.87 -26.76
N GLU A 178 -1.05 -8.69 -27.10
CA GLU A 178 -0.11 -8.50 -28.21
C GLU A 178 1.20 -9.27 -27.97
N SER A 179 1.77 -9.16 -26.77
CA SER A 179 2.96 -9.92 -26.38
C SER A 179 2.75 -11.44 -26.47
N LEU A 180 1.59 -11.92 -26.00
CA LEU A 180 1.24 -13.34 -26.09
C LEU A 180 1.08 -13.80 -27.55
N GLN A 181 0.47 -12.97 -28.40
CA GLN A 181 0.32 -13.27 -29.82
C GLN A 181 1.68 -13.32 -30.52
N ALA A 182 2.55 -12.34 -30.29
CA ALA A 182 3.91 -12.34 -30.83
C ALA A 182 4.68 -13.59 -30.41
N ARG A 183 4.59 -13.99 -29.13
CA ARG A 183 5.20 -15.23 -28.62
C ARG A 183 4.63 -16.48 -29.32
N LYS A 184 3.33 -16.53 -29.58
CA LYS A 184 2.69 -17.65 -30.29
C LYS A 184 3.18 -17.73 -31.75
N GLN A 185 3.26 -16.60 -32.44
CA GLN A 185 3.77 -16.53 -33.82
C GLN A 185 5.24 -16.96 -33.89
N ASN A 186 6.05 -16.55 -32.92
CA ASN A 186 7.48 -16.87 -32.84
C ASN A 186 7.79 -18.18 -32.10
N LYS A 187 6.78 -19.04 -31.82
CA LYS A 187 6.96 -20.25 -31.01
C LYS A 187 8.06 -21.16 -31.55
N ASN A 188 8.05 -21.42 -32.86
CA ASN A 188 9.02 -22.33 -33.47
C ASN A 188 10.44 -21.78 -33.34
N GLU A 189 10.62 -20.49 -33.59
CA GLU A 189 11.92 -19.83 -33.42
C GLU A 189 12.42 -19.88 -31.98
N ILE A 190 11.55 -19.56 -31.01
CA ILE A 190 11.85 -19.64 -29.57
C ILE A 190 12.29 -21.07 -29.19
N VAL A 191 11.60 -22.09 -29.70
CA VAL A 191 11.93 -23.49 -29.44
C VAL A 191 13.28 -23.86 -30.08
N GLN A 192 13.53 -23.45 -31.33
CA GLN A 192 14.81 -23.74 -32.01
C GLN A 192 15.98 -23.05 -31.32
N ARG A 193 15.84 -21.78 -30.93
CA ARG A 193 16.85 -21.06 -30.13
C ARG A 193 17.13 -21.80 -28.82
N ARG A 194 16.08 -22.26 -28.12
CA ARG A 194 16.26 -23.03 -26.88
C ARG A 194 16.97 -24.38 -27.10
N ILE A 195 16.67 -25.08 -28.20
CA ILE A 195 17.38 -26.32 -28.56
C ILE A 195 18.87 -26.03 -28.80
N GLN A 196 19.19 -24.98 -29.56
CA GLN A 196 20.58 -24.58 -29.85
C GLN A 196 21.37 -24.22 -28.58
N GLU A 197 20.74 -23.47 -27.65
CA GLU A 197 21.31 -23.18 -26.33
C GLU A 197 21.65 -24.47 -25.55
N MET A 198 20.75 -25.45 -25.56
CA MET A 198 20.91 -26.70 -24.80
C MET A 198 22.02 -27.61 -25.35
N ILE A 199 22.27 -27.57 -26.65
CA ILE A 199 23.36 -28.35 -27.28
C ILE A 199 24.70 -27.61 -27.30
N GLY A 200 24.76 -26.38 -26.77
CA GLY A 200 26.00 -25.59 -26.67
C GLY A 200 26.47 -24.95 -27.97
N ASP A 201 25.61 -24.85 -29.00
CA ASP A 201 25.95 -24.19 -30.27
C ASP A 201 25.75 -22.66 -30.13
N SER A 202 26.65 -22.01 -29.39
CA SER A 202 26.55 -20.62 -28.92
C SER A 202 26.81 -19.54 -29.98
N ARG A 203 26.82 -19.89 -31.28
CA ARG A 203 27.15 -18.96 -32.37
C ARG A 203 26.19 -17.78 -32.56
N TYR A 204 25.05 -17.77 -31.85
CA TYR A 204 24.01 -16.73 -31.96
C TYR A 204 23.86 -15.81 -30.73
N LEU A 205 24.72 -15.91 -29.72
CA LEU A 205 24.74 -14.96 -28.59
C LEU A 205 25.54 -13.70 -28.95
N ARG A 206 25.04 -12.87 -29.87
CA ARG A 206 25.43 -11.44 -29.94
C ARG A 206 24.17 -10.60 -29.82
N TRP A 207 24.09 -9.88 -28.71
CA TRP A 207 23.04 -8.89 -28.45
C TRP A 207 23.54 -7.54 -28.96
N GLU A 208 23.21 -7.20 -30.20
CA GLU A 208 23.21 -5.82 -30.70
C GLU A 208 21.77 -5.36 -30.89
#